data_AF-A0A6G9XQM5-F1
#
_entry.id   AF-A0A6G9XQM5-F1
#
_cell.length_a   1.000
_cell.length_b   1.000
_cell.length_c   1.000
_cell.angle_alpha   90.00
_cell.angle_beta   90.00
_cell.angle_gamma   90.00
#
_symmetry.space_group_name_H-M   'P 1'
#
loop_
_entity.id
_entity.type
_entity.pdbx_description
1 polymer ?
#
loop_
_entity_poly.entity_id
_entity_poly.type
_entity_poly.pdbx_seq_one_letter_code
_entity_poly.pdbx_strand_id
1 'polypeptide(L)'
;MSDTNKRNLLYFESPSMRGLYEAMDEWQRGADRRLLSIDVQRDGDNYCCIALTNPSEVVITSPDGHNHANVSRFGTLAVDAV
;
A
#
# COMPACT_ATOMS: atom_id res chain seq x y z
N MET A 1 6.27 2.84 -21.26
CA MET A 1 6.07 3.62 -20.02
C MET A 1 7.01 4.80 -20.08
N SER A 2 6.53 6.03 -19.89
CA SER A 2 7.38 7.23 -19.93
C SER A 2 8.37 7.24 -18.75
N ASP A 3 9.51 7.90 -18.94
CA ASP A 3 10.58 8.05 -17.93
C ASP A 3 10.13 8.74 -16.62
N THR A 4 8.91 9.27 -16.59
CA THR A 4 8.27 9.90 -15.42
C THR A 4 8.00 8.94 -14.25
N ASN A 5 8.07 7.62 -14.48
CA ASN A 5 7.93 6.57 -13.47
C ASN A 5 9.28 6.04 -12.92
N LYS A 6 10.41 6.71 -13.19
CA LYS A 6 11.72 6.25 -12.68
C LYS A 6 12.03 6.64 -11.23
N ARG A 7 11.22 7.52 -10.62
CA ARG A 7 11.32 7.85 -9.18
C ARG A 7 10.03 7.38 -8.49
N ASN A 8 9.96 6.08 -8.19
CA ASN A 8 8.82 5.48 -7.49
C ASN A 8 8.84 5.72 -5.98
N LEU A 9 9.93 6.28 -5.45
CA LEU A 9 10.08 6.54 -4.03
C LEU A 9 10.00 8.05 -3.76
N LEU A 10 9.00 8.44 -2.97
CA LEU A 10 8.84 9.79 -2.43
C LEU A 10 9.04 9.71 -0.93
N TYR A 11 9.83 10.63 -0.38
CA TYR A 11 10.11 10.69 1.05
C TYR A 11 9.29 11.80 1.68
N PHE A 12 8.58 11.47 2.74
CA PHE A 12 7.81 12.39 3.56
C PHE A 12 8.22 12.17 5.02
N GLU A 13 8.41 13.24 5.77
CA GLU A 13 8.73 13.17 7.19
C GLU A 13 7.90 14.14 8.00
N SER A 14 7.50 13.71 9.19
CA SER A 14 6.81 14.54 10.16
C SER A 14 6.93 13.91 11.55
N PRO A 15 7.00 14.70 12.63
CA PRO A 15 6.97 14.17 13.99
C PRO A 15 5.63 13.54 14.39
N SER A 16 4.60 13.62 13.55
CA SER A 16 3.29 13.02 13.82
C SER A 16 2.67 12.39 12.56
N MET A 17 1.83 11.37 12.74
CA MET A 17 1.06 10.79 11.63
C MET A 17 0.14 11.81 10.95
N ARG A 18 -0.36 12.79 11.71
CA ARG A 18 -1.16 13.91 11.20
C ARG A 18 -0.37 14.74 10.18
N GLY A 19 0.83 15.19 10.57
CA GLY A 19 1.65 15.98 9.67
C GLY A 19 2.21 15.17 8.50
N LEU A 20 2.43 13.86 8.69
CA LEU A 20 2.79 12.97 7.59
C LEU A 20 1.65 12.86 6.57
N TYR A 21 0.41 12.72 7.04
CA TYR A 21 -0.79 12.76 6.19
C TYR A 21 -0.91 14.07 5.43
N GLU A 22 -0.78 15.21 6.11
CA GLU A 22 -0.91 16.54 5.49
C GLU A 22 0.14 16.72 4.38
N ALA A 23 1.39 16.34 4.64
CA ALA A 23 2.46 16.40 3.64
C ALA A 23 2.18 15.53 2.41
N MET A 24 1.62 14.33 2.60
CA MET A 24 1.27 13.42 1.50
C MET A 24 0.05 13.91 0.71
N ASP A 25 -0.98 14.43 1.39
CA ASP A 25 -2.22 14.96 0.77
C ASP A 25 -1.92 16.23 -0.04
N GLU A 26 -1.13 17.15 0.50
CA GLU A 26 -0.67 18.36 -0.21
C GLU A 26 0.12 18.01 -1.47
N TRP A 27 1.04 17.05 -1.39
CA TRP A 27 1.80 16.62 -2.55
C TRP A 27 0.91 16.01 -3.64
N GLN A 28 -0.05 15.14 -3.27
CA GLN A 28 -0.96 14.51 -4.24
C GLN A 28 -1.80 15.56 -4.98
N ARG A 29 -2.34 16.55 -4.26
CA ARG A 29 -3.11 17.66 -4.85
C ARG A 29 -2.26 18.54 -5.76
N GLY A 30 -1.05 18.90 -5.32
CA GLY A 30 -0.15 19.75 -6.09
C GLY A 30 0.42 19.08 -7.35
N ALA A 31 0.56 17.76 -7.33
CA ALA A 31 1.08 16.98 -8.46
C ALA A 31 -0.01 16.48 -9.42
N ASP A 32 -1.29 16.59 -9.06
CA ASP A 32 -2.42 15.91 -9.73
C ASP A 32 -2.15 14.40 -9.91
N ARG A 33 -1.62 13.77 -8.85
CA ARG A 33 -1.24 12.35 -8.82
C ARG A 33 -1.67 11.69 -7.53
N ARG A 34 -2.00 10.40 -7.61
CA ARG A 34 -2.29 9.55 -6.45
C ARG A 34 -1.11 8.63 -6.14
N LEU A 35 -0.79 8.45 -4.86
CA LEU A 35 0.18 7.45 -4.40
C LEU A 35 -0.39 6.04 -4.63
N LEU A 36 0.35 5.23 -5.38
CA LEU A 36 0.03 3.82 -5.56
C LEU A 36 0.40 3.10 -4.26
N SER A 37 -0.54 2.34 -3.72
CA SER A 37 -0.35 1.47 -2.56
C SER A 37 -0.41 2.07 -1.15
N ILE A 38 -0.75 3.35 -1.02
CA ILE A 38 -0.96 3.99 0.29
C ILE A 38 -2.26 4.81 0.28
N ASP A 39 -3.12 4.57 1.27
CA ASP A 39 -4.27 5.40 1.60
C ASP A 39 -4.26 5.65 3.10
N VAL A 40 -4.41 6.90 3.50
CA VAL A 40 -4.38 7.25 4.92
C VAL A 40 -5.73 7.84 5.26
N GLN A 41 -6.49 7.14 6.08
CA GLN A 41 -7.84 7.54 6.45
C GLN A 41 -7.86 8.15 7.84
N ARG A 42 -8.72 9.14 8.02
CA ARG A 42 -8.99 9.74 9.32
C ARG A 42 -10.04 8.90 10.04
N ASP A 43 -9.74 8.52 11.27
CA ASP A 43 -10.66 7.86 12.20
C ASP A 43 -10.81 8.74 13.45
N GLY A 44 -11.79 9.63 13.43
CA GLY A 44 -11.93 10.71 14.40
C GLY A 44 -10.72 11.66 14.39
N ASP A 45 -10.04 11.76 15.53
CA ASP A 45 -8.80 12.55 15.71
C ASP A 45 -7.52 11.77 15.38
N ASN A 46 -7.65 10.48 15.08
CA ASN A 46 -6.55 9.59 14.74
C ASN A 46 -6.37 9.47 13.22
N TYR A 47 -5.16 9.08 12.82
CA TYR A 47 -4.80 8.79 11.45
C TYR A 47 -4.45 7.31 11.35
N CYS A 48 -5.20 6.57 10.55
CA CYS A 48 -4.96 5.16 10.27
C CYS A 48 -4.32 5.05 8.88
N CYS A 49 -3.09 4.53 8.83
CA CYS A 49 -2.44 4.25 7.56
C CYS A 49 -2.94 2.91 7.03
N ILE A 50 -3.71 2.92 5.95
CA ILE A 50 -4.12 1.73 5.23
C ILE A 50 -3.18 1.59 4.03
N ALA A 51 -2.22 0.68 4.13
CA ALA A 51 -1.46 0.28 2.95
C ALA A 51 -2.43 -0.42 1.97
N LEU A 52 -2.95 0.32 0.99
CA LEU A 52 -3.84 -0.21 -0.05
C LEU A 52 -3.03 -0.93 -1.11
N THR A 53 -2.52 -2.10 -0.77
CA THR A 53 -1.81 -2.90 -1.77
C THR A 53 -2.74 -3.26 -2.93
N ASN A 54 -2.33 -2.96 -4.16
CA ASN A 54 -3.05 -3.39 -5.36
C ASN A 54 -3.06 -4.92 -5.38
N PRO A 55 -4.22 -5.60 -5.33
CA PRO A 55 -4.27 -7.06 -5.28
C PRO A 55 -3.53 -7.73 -6.45
N SER A 56 -3.41 -7.06 -7.61
CA SER A 56 -2.64 -7.59 -8.75
C SER A 56 -1.12 -7.50 -8.59
N GLU A 57 -0.63 -6.75 -7.59
CA GLU A 57 0.79 -6.53 -7.30
C GLU A 57 1.24 -7.22 -6.01
N VAL A 58 0.32 -7.90 -5.30
CA VAL A 58 0.60 -8.65 -4.08
C VAL A 58 0.72 -10.13 -4.40
N VAL A 59 1.82 -10.74 -3.99
CA VAL A 59 1.97 -12.19 -3.94
C VAL A 59 1.76 -12.63 -2.50
N ILE A 60 0.73 -13.44 -2.26
CA ILE A 60 0.48 -14.03 -0.93
C ILE A 60 1.31 -15.31 -0.85
N THR A 61 2.23 -15.38 0.12
CA THR A 61 3.15 -16.51 0.28
C THR A 61 3.19 -17.07 1.69
N SER A 62 3.83 -18.22 1.86
CA SER A 62 4.19 -18.77 3.17
C SER A 62 5.21 -17.87 3.88
N PRO A 63 5.41 -18.04 5.20
CA PRO A 63 6.34 -17.20 5.97
C PRO A 63 7.78 -17.22 5.45
N ASP A 64 8.20 -18.31 4.81
CA ASP A 64 9.51 -18.48 4.18
C ASP A 64 9.55 -18.02 2.71
N GLY A 65 8.41 -17.64 2.13
CA GLY A 65 8.27 -17.19 0.75
C GLY A 65 8.25 -18.30 -0.30
N HIS A 66 8.23 -19.58 0.08
CA HIS A 66 8.35 -20.69 -0.87
C HIS A 66 7.02 -21.16 -1.49
N ASN A 67 5.92 -21.08 -0.75
CA ASN A 67 4.59 -21.48 -1.23
C ASN A 67 3.77 -20.26 -1.55
N HIS A 68 2.99 -20.31 -2.63
CA HIS A 68 2.06 -19.25 -3.03
C HIS A 68 0.62 -19.63 -2.65
N ALA A 69 -0.25 -18.62 -2.51
CA ALA A 69 -1.65 -18.88 -2.24
C ALA A 69 -2.34 -19.63 -3.40
N ASN A 70 -3.22 -20.55 -3.05
CA ASN A 70 -4.06 -21.32 -3.96
C ASN A 70 -5.54 -21.12 -3.62
N VAL A 71 -6.40 -21.22 -4.65
CA VAL A 71 -7.86 -21.18 -4.50
C VAL A 71 -8.39 -22.60 -4.59
N SER A 72 -8.97 -23.10 -3.50
CA SER A 72 -9.57 -24.44 -3.46
C SER A 72 -10.87 -24.49 -4.27
N ARG A 73 -11.33 -25.70 -4.62
CA ARG A 73 -12.64 -25.93 -5.26
C ARG A 73 -13.85 -25.42 -4.46
N PHE A 74 -13.66 -25.10 -3.18
CA PHE A 74 -14.70 -24.57 -2.29
C PHE A 74 -14.65 -23.04 -2.16
N GLY A 75 -13.78 -22.36 -2.90
CA GLY A 75 -13.64 -20.90 -2.86
C GLY A 75 -12.80 -20.38 -1.69
N THR A 76 -12.01 -21.26 -1.04
CA THR A 76 -11.08 -20.85 0.01
C THR A 76 -9.77 -20.39 -0.59
N LEU A 77 -9.29 -19.20 -0.20
CA LEU A 77 -7.93 -18.72 -0.47
C LEU A 77 -7.04 -19.05 0.73
N ALA A 78 -6.02 -19.87 0.52
CA ALA A 78 -5.08 -20.25 1.57
C ALA A 78 -3.67 -20.41 1.01
N VAL A 79 -2.67 -20.30 1.89
CA VAL A 79 -1.30 -20.71 1.60
C VAL A 79 -1.09 -22.05 2.28
N ASP A 80 -0.69 -23.06 1.52
CA ASP A 80 -0.38 -24.38 2.10
C ASP A 80 0.84 -24.25 3.02
N ALA A 81 0.66 -24.63 4.28
CA ALA A 81 1.78 -24.80 5.21
C ALA A 81 2.53 -26.08 4.84
N VAL A 82 3.87 -26.02 4.92
CA VAL A 82 4.76 -27.19 4.77
C VAL A 82 4.39 -28.27 5.78
#